data_AF-A0AB39U5U7-F1
#
_entry.id   AF-A0AB39U5U7-F1
#
_cell.length_a   1.000
_cell.length_b   1.000
_cell.length_c   1.000
_cell.angle_alpha   90.00
_cell.angle_beta   90.00
_cell.angle_gamma   90.00
#
_symmetry.space_group_name_H-M   'P 1'
#
loop_
_entity.id
_entity.type
_entity.pdbx_description
1 polymer ?
#
loop_
_entity_poly.entity_id
_entity_poly.type
_entity_poly.pdbx_seq_one_letter_code
_entity_poly.pdbx_strand_id
1 'polypeptide(L)'
;MHINRRNVSAVVESSNSKDWSPIPLKHVIQGHLITEALMIPAYLLACWLVGLVIAAASIPFETLFIVVVISALVSAVPNAWILHIFSVRERTDYPSLRYLGLQVVCLICIACLTTMLAARAGLAALMIGLVMGIVNLLINVLLNSKEPLSREEVQQKMEQTRQMTQEVFADEISHVHESQQAKLDEINRKHGIDKLH
;
A
#
# COMPACT_ATOMS: atom_id res chain seq x y z
N MET A 1 33.00 31.77 -2.31
CA MET A 1 33.38 30.40 -1.94
C MET A 1 32.34 29.44 -2.53
N HIS A 2 32.55 28.98 -3.76
CA HIS A 2 31.59 28.11 -4.47
C HIS A 2 31.89 26.65 -4.13
N ILE A 3 31.09 26.06 -3.25
CA ILE A 3 31.14 24.62 -2.97
C ILE A 3 30.62 23.90 -4.22
N ASN A 4 31.51 23.20 -4.90
CA ASN A 4 31.26 22.46 -6.13
C ASN A 4 30.34 21.25 -5.85
N ARG A 5 29.01 21.46 -5.97
CA ARG A 5 27.97 20.44 -5.72
C ARG A 5 28.12 19.17 -6.57
N ARG A 6 28.86 19.19 -7.67
CA ARG A 6 29.02 18.01 -8.54
C ARG A 6 29.89 16.90 -7.94
N ASN A 7 30.76 17.21 -6.98
CA ASN A 7 31.60 16.19 -6.34
C ASN A 7 30.93 15.52 -5.13
N VAL A 8 29.83 16.08 -4.62
CA VAL A 8 29.11 15.47 -3.48
C VAL A 8 28.28 14.28 -3.94
N SER A 9 27.70 14.33 -5.14
CA SER A 9 26.88 13.24 -5.67
C SER A 9 27.67 11.95 -5.94
N ALA A 10 28.92 12.06 -6.40
CA ALA A 10 29.73 10.90 -6.75
C ALA A 10 30.34 10.17 -5.54
N VAL A 11 30.52 10.86 -4.40
CA VAL A 11 31.11 10.26 -3.20
C VAL A 11 30.06 9.52 -2.35
N VAL A 12 28.80 9.96 -2.38
CA VAL A 12 27.69 9.27 -1.68
C VAL A 12 27.27 7.97 -2.40
N GLU A 13 27.48 7.86 -3.72
CA GLU A 13 27.15 6.65 -4.49
C GLU A 13 28.00 5.41 -4.14
N SER A 14 29.21 5.57 -3.58
CA SER A 14 30.16 4.47 -3.43
C SER A 14 30.21 3.82 -2.04
N SER A 15 29.69 4.45 -0.99
CA SER A 15 29.77 3.93 0.38
C SER A 15 28.49 3.25 0.88
N ASN A 16 27.33 3.53 0.29
CA ASN A 16 26.04 3.01 0.78
C ASN A 16 25.50 1.77 0.04
N SER A 17 26.25 1.24 -0.95
CA SER A 17 25.82 0.07 -1.74
C SER A 17 26.09 -1.29 -1.07
N LYS A 18 26.81 -1.32 0.06
CA LYS A 18 27.18 -2.56 0.75
C LYS A 18 26.10 -3.07 1.73
N ASP A 19 25.22 -2.21 2.22
CA ASP A 19 24.22 -2.56 3.26
C ASP A 19 22.77 -2.62 2.74
N TRP A 20 22.58 -2.56 1.42
CA TRP A 20 21.23 -2.70 0.85
C TRP A 20 20.72 -4.14 0.98
N SER A 21 19.71 -4.33 1.82
CA SER A 21 18.94 -5.56 1.93
C SER A 21 17.53 -5.36 1.35
N PRO A 22 17.01 -6.30 0.54
CA PRO A 22 15.69 -6.16 -0.04
C PRO A 22 14.61 -6.26 1.05
N ILE A 23 13.55 -5.47 0.91
CA ILE A 23 12.36 -5.59 1.75
C ILE A 23 11.75 -6.99 1.52
N PRO A 24 11.47 -7.78 2.58
CA PRO A 24 10.90 -9.10 2.41
C PRO A 24 9.57 -9.05 1.63
N LEU A 25 9.40 -9.96 0.67
CA LEU A 25 8.26 -10.00 -0.24
C LEU A 25 6.90 -9.96 0.48
N LYS A 26 6.79 -10.62 1.64
CA LYS A 26 5.59 -10.59 2.50
C LYS A 26 5.13 -9.16 2.80
N HIS A 27 6.06 -8.28 3.18
CA HIS A 27 5.74 -6.89 3.53
C HIS A 27 5.36 -6.08 2.29
N VAL A 28 6.01 -6.35 1.15
CA VAL A 28 5.66 -5.71 -0.13
C VAL A 28 4.24 -6.09 -0.56
N ILE A 29 3.88 -7.36 -0.46
CA ILE A 29 2.52 -7.86 -0.75
C ILE A 29 1.50 -7.21 0.19
N GLN A 30 1.79 -7.18 1.50
CA GLN A 30 0.89 -6.55 2.48
C GLN A 30 0.68 -5.06 2.17
N GLY A 31 1.74 -4.33 1.82
CA GLY A 31 1.64 -2.94 1.41
C GLY A 31 0.76 -2.75 0.18
N HIS A 32 0.93 -3.57 -0.86
CA HIS A 32 0.09 -3.48 -2.07
C HIS A 32 -1.36 -3.83 -1.80
N LEU A 33 -1.64 -4.84 -0.98
CA LEU A 33 -3.01 -5.20 -0.61
C LEU A 33 -3.70 -4.04 0.11
N ILE A 34 -3.02 -3.38 1.03
CA ILE A 34 -3.57 -2.22 1.76
C ILE A 34 -3.81 -1.05 0.78
N THR A 35 -2.83 -0.73 -0.07
CA THR A 35 -2.97 0.35 -1.06
C THR A 35 -4.11 0.08 -2.03
N GLU A 36 -4.19 -1.11 -2.61
CA GLU A 36 -5.28 -1.47 -3.53
C GLU A 36 -6.64 -1.47 -2.83
N ALA A 37 -6.72 -1.91 -1.57
CA ALA A 37 -7.95 -1.84 -0.79
C ALA A 37 -8.42 -0.39 -0.57
N LEU A 38 -7.50 0.54 -0.28
CA LEU A 38 -7.80 1.96 -0.15
C LEU A 38 -8.21 2.60 -1.49
N MET A 39 -7.82 2.01 -2.62
CA MET A 39 -8.13 2.47 -3.97
C MET A 39 -9.50 2.01 -4.48
N ILE A 40 -10.09 0.97 -3.88
CA ILE A 40 -11.40 0.42 -4.28
C ILE A 40 -12.48 1.51 -4.42
N PRO A 41 -12.68 2.45 -3.46
CA PRO A 41 -13.68 3.50 -3.61
C PRO A 41 -13.43 4.41 -4.82
N ALA A 42 -12.16 4.71 -5.13
CA ALA A 42 -11.79 5.51 -6.28
C ALA A 42 -12.08 4.77 -7.59
N TYR A 43 -11.76 3.47 -7.67
CA TYR A 43 -12.09 2.63 -8.83
C TYR A 43 -13.60 2.53 -9.05
N LEU A 44 -14.38 2.30 -7.98
CA LEU A 44 -15.84 2.22 -8.07
C LEU A 44 -16.44 3.54 -8.55
N LEU A 45 -16.00 4.67 -7.98
CA LEU A 45 -16.47 5.99 -8.39
C LEU A 45 -16.15 6.27 -9.86
N ALA A 46 -14.93 5.96 -10.29
CA ALA A 46 -14.51 6.16 -11.68
C ALA A 46 -15.31 5.28 -12.66
N CYS A 47 -15.46 3.99 -12.36
CA CYS A 47 -16.26 3.06 -13.16
C CYS A 47 -17.73 3.50 -13.22
N TRP A 48 -18.29 3.99 -12.11
CA TRP A 48 -19.64 4.52 -12.07
C TRP A 48 -19.80 5.77 -12.93
N LEU A 49 -18.90 6.75 -12.83
CA LEU A 49 -18.92 7.96 -13.66
C LEU A 49 -18.80 7.65 -15.15
N VAL A 50 -17.95 6.70 -15.52
CA VAL A 50 -17.81 6.25 -16.92
C VAL A 50 -19.07 5.53 -17.39
N GLY A 51 -19.69 4.73 -16.52
CA GLY A 51 -20.97 4.08 -16.78
C GLY A 51 -22.12 5.07 -17.07
N LEU A 52 -22.10 6.28 -16.49
CA LEU A 52 -23.09 7.32 -16.80
C LEU A 52 -22.97 7.83 -18.25
N VAL A 53 -21.77 7.86 -18.80
CA VAL A 53 -21.50 8.34 -20.17
C VAL A 53 -21.74 7.23 -21.20
N ILE A 54 -21.40 5.98 -20.83
CA ILE A 54 -21.43 4.84 -21.74
C ILE A 54 -22.65 3.96 -21.40
N ALA A 55 -23.83 4.42 -21.82
CA ALA A 55 -25.11 3.75 -21.58
C ALA A 55 -25.21 2.33 -22.19
N ALA A 56 -24.29 1.95 -23.08
CA ALA A 56 -24.29 0.66 -23.76
C ALA A 56 -23.84 -0.52 -22.88
N ALA A 57 -23.31 -0.27 -21.67
CA ALA A 57 -22.82 -1.30 -20.77
C ALA A 57 -23.47 -1.18 -19.38
N SER A 58 -24.78 -1.46 -19.29
CA SER A 58 -25.49 -1.52 -18.01
C SER A 58 -25.04 -2.75 -17.22
N ILE A 59 -23.96 -2.63 -16.44
CA ILE A 59 -23.51 -3.66 -15.52
C ILE A 59 -24.23 -3.45 -14.18
N PRO A 60 -24.86 -4.49 -13.60
CA PRO A 60 -25.43 -4.39 -12.27
C PRO A 60 -24.37 -3.94 -11.27
N PHE A 61 -24.73 -3.03 -10.35
CA PHE A 61 -23.79 -2.49 -9.37
C PHE A 61 -23.13 -3.59 -8.53
N GLU A 62 -23.87 -4.63 -8.17
CA GLU A 62 -23.36 -5.80 -7.43
C GLU A 62 -22.23 -6.50 -8.20
N THR A 63 -22.42 -6.71 -9.50
CA THR A 63 -21.39 -7.31 -10.37
C THR A 63 -20.20 -6.39 -10.51
N LEU A 64 -20.41 -5.09 -10.70
CA LEU A 64 -19.33 -4.11 -10.78
C LEU A 64 -18.49 -4.08 -9.50
N PHE A 65 -19.16 -4.08 -8.34
CA PHE A 65 -18.52 -4.07 -7.04
C PHE A 65 -17.64 -5.29 -6.85
N ILE A 66 -18.19 -6.49 -7.07
CA ILE A 66 -17.46 -7.75 -6.94
C ILE A 66 -16.26 -7.78 -7.87
N VAL A 67 -16.45 -7.39 -9.14
CA VAL A 67 -15.37 -7.34 -10.12
C VAL A 67 -14.26 -6.41 -9.65
N VAL A 68 -14.56 -5.14 -9.35
CA VAL A 68 -13.54 -4.16 -8.95
C VAL A 68 -12.77 -4.61 -7.71
N VAL A 69 -13.46 -5.12 -6.69
CA VAL A 69 -12.82 -5.60 -5.45
C VAL A 69 -11.90 -6.78 -5.75
N ILE A 70 -12.39 -7.79 -6.47
CA ILE A 70 -11.57 -8.98 -6.78
C ILE A 70 -10.40 -8.59 -7.67
N SER A 71 -10.61 -7.78 -8.72
CA SER A 71 -9.55 -7.36 -9.63
C SER A 71 -8.43 -6.64 -8.87
N ALA A 72 -8.78 -5.68 -8.02
CA ALA A 72 -7.82 -4.88 -7.26
C ALA A 72 -7.00 -5.72 -6.26
N LEU A 73 -7.66 -6.63 -5.53
CA LEU A 73 -6.97 -7.49 -4.56
C LEU A 73 -6.12 -8.56 -5.24
N VAL A 74 -6.62 -9.16 -6.32
CA VAL A 74 -5.88 -10.17 -7.08
C VAL A 74 -4.69 -9.54 -7.81
N SER A 75 -4.81 -8.30 -8.31
CA SER A 75 -3.68 -7.59 -8.94
C SER A 75 -2.59 -7.15 -7.97
N ALA A 76 -2.91 -6.98 -6.69
CA ALA A 76 -1.93 -6.60 -5.67
C ALA A 76 -0.74 -7.56 -5.60
N VAL A 77 -1.00 -8.87 -5.71
CA VAL A 77 0.04 -9.92 -5.61
C VAL A 77 1.05 -9.87 -6.77
N PRO A 78 0.65 -9.95 -8.04
CA PRO A 78 1.59 -9.84 -9.15
C PRO A 78 2.23 -8.45 -9.22
N ASN A 79 1.52 -7.37 -8.85
CA ASN A 79 2.13 -6.03 -8.77
C ASN A 79 3.25 -5.98 -7.72
N ALA A 80 3.05 -6.59 -6.55
CA ALA A 80 4.08 -6.72 -5.52
C ALA A 80 5.25 -7.59 -5.96
N TRP A 81 4.98 -8.69 -6.67
CA TRP A 81 6.04 -9.55 -7.24
C TRP A 81 6.87 -8.81 -8.28
N ILE A 82 6.22 -8.13 -9.22
CA ILE A 82 6.88 -7.29 -10.23
C ILE A 82 7.78 -6.29 -9.51
N LEU A 83 7.23 -5.52 -8.56
CA LEU A 83 7.99 -4.52 -7.83
C LEU A 83 9.20 -5.14 -7.11
N HIS A 84 9.01 -6.26 -6.42
CA HIS A 84 10.07 -6.93 -5.68
C HIS A 84 11.20 -7.43 -6.60
N ILE A 85 10.85 -8.03 -7.74
CA ILE A 85 11.84 -8.51 -8.72
C ILE A 85 12.68 -7.34 -9.25
N PHE A 86 12.05 -6.23 -9.63
CA PHE A 86 12.77 -5.05 -10.11
C PHE A 86 13.61 -4.40 -9.00
N SER A 87 13.08 -4.31 -7.79
CA SER A 87 13.80 -3.77 -6.64
C SER A 87 15.07 -4.57 -6.32
N VAL A 88 14.97 -5.91 -6.32
CA VAL A 88 16.11 -6.82 -6.13
C VAL A 88 17.12 -6.71 -7.28
N ARG A 89 16.64 -6.64 -8.52
CA ARG A 89 17.50 -6.57 -9.70
C ARG A 89 18.28 -5.26 -9.77
N GLU A 90 17.62 -4.15 -9.48
CA GLU A 90 18.18 -2.80 -9.57
C GLU A 90 18.84 -2.34 -8.25
N ARG A 91 18.73 -3.14 -7.17
CA ARG A 91 19.18 -2.80 -5.81
C ARG A 91 18.71 -1.41 -5.36
N THR A 92 17.45 -1.11 -5.66
CA THR A 92 16.77 0.14 -5.30
C THR A 92 15.42 -0.18 -4.71
N ASP A 93 14.94 0.65 -3.79
CA ASP A 93 13.58 0.55 -3.26
C ASP A 93 12.55 1.27 -4.16
N TYR A 94 13.04 2.07 -5.10
CA TYR A 94 12.24 2.87 -6.03
C TYR A 94 12.69 2.55 -7.45
N PRO A 95 12.07 1.55 -8.10
CA PRO A 95 12.42 1.22 -9.46
C PRO A 95 12.02 2.35 -10.43
N SER A 96 12.41 2.26 -11.70
CA SER A 96 12.16 3.34 -12.69
C SER A 96 10.70 3.43 -13.17
N LEU A 97 10.18 4.61 -13.53
CA LEU A 97 8.79 4.82 -14.04
C LEU A 97 8.29 3.79 -15.10
N ARG A 98 9.20 3.09 -15.79
CA ARG A 98 8.89 1.96 -16.68
C ARG A 98 8.13 0.82 -15.99
N TYR A 99 8.34 0.56 -14.69
CA TYR A 99 7.60 -0.49 -13.98
C TYR A 99 6.11 -0.13 -13.79
N LEU A 100 5.77 1.16 -13.70
CA LEU A 100 4.39 1.61 -13.56
C LEU A 100 3.55 1.17 -14.75
N GLY A 101 4.11 1.23 -15.96
CA GLY A 101 3.44 0.73 -17.16
C GLY A 101 3.11 -0.76 -17.05
N LEU A 102 4.04 -1.57 -16.53
CA LEU A 102 3.82 -3.02 -16.36
C LEU A 102 2.77 -3.32 -15.28
N GLN A 103 2.76 -2.57 -14.17
CA GLN A 103 1.74 -2.70 -13.11
C GLN A 103 0.33 -2.34 -13.64
N VAL A 104 0.24 -1.26 -14.43
CA VAL A 104 -1.02 -0.84 -15.05
C VAL A 104 -1.51 -1.90 -16.05
N VAL A 105 -0.62 -2.44 -16.89
CA VAL A 105 -0.96 -3.53 -17.82
C VAL A 105 -1.44 -4.77 -17.06
N CYS A 106 -0.78 -5.13 -15.95
CA CYS A 106 -1.18 -6.26 -15.12
C CYS A 106 -2.59 -6.06 -14.55
N LEU A 107 -2.88 -4.88 -14.00
CA LEU A 107 -4.19 -4.50 -13.49
C LEU A 107 -5.28 -4.58 -14.58
N ILE A 108 -5.01 -4.01 -15.76
CA ILE A 108 -5.93 -4.07 -16.91
C ILE A 108 -6.24 -5.52 -17.29
N CYS A 109 -5.22 -6.37 -17.41
CA CYS A 109 -5.40 -7.78 -17.75
C CYS A 109 -6.25 -8.52 -16.71
N ILE A 110 -5.98 -8.32 -15.42
CA ILE A 110 -6.73 -8.99 -14.34
C ILE A 110 -8.17 -8.49 -14.27
N ALA A 111 -8.39 -7.18 -14.43
CA ALA A 111 -9.72 -6.60 -14.50
C ALA A 111 -10.52 -7.09 -15.71
N CYS A 112 -9.89 -7.20 -16.87
CA CYS A 112 -10.50 -7.81 -18.06
C CYS A 112 -10.90 -9.27 -17.78
N LEU A 113 -9.98 -10.09 -17.26
CA LEU A 113 -10.23 -11.51 -16.99
C LEU A 113 -11.37 -11.71 -15.98
N THR A 114 -11.34 -10.97 -14.88
CA THR A 114 -12.39 -11.03 -13.83
C THR A 114 -13.75 -10.59 -14.35
N THR A 115 -13.82 -9.53 -15.16
CA THR A 115 -15.08 -9.10 -15.77
C THR A 115 -15.61 -10.09 -16.80
N MET A 116 -14.74 -10.69 -17.62
CA MET A 116 -15.12 -11.71 -18.60
C MET A 116 -15.76 -12.92 -17.91
N LEU A 117 -15.25 -13.31 -16.74
CA LEU A 117 -15.82 -14.40 -15.92
C LEU A 117 -17.17 -14.04 -15.31
N ALA A 118 -17.39 -12.77 -14.94
CA ALA A 118 -18.59 -12.34 -14.23
C ALA A 118 -19.78 -11.98 -15.15
N ALA A 119 -19.53 -11.36 -16.31
CA ALA A 119 -20.58 -10.64 -17.03
C ALA A 119 -20.82 -11.09 -18.49
N ARG A 120 -20.05 -12.05 -19.05
CA ARG A 120 -20.09 -12.41 -20.49
C ARG A 120 -19.99 -11.20 -21.44
N ALA A 121 -19.47 -10.07 -20.98
CA ALA A 121 -19.52 -8.78 -21.67
C ALA A 121 -18.12 -8.36 -22.11
N GLY A 122 -17.71 -8.75 -23.33
CA GLY A 122 -16.34 -8.57 -23.82
C GLY A 122 -15.87 -7.11 -23.84
N LEU A 123 -16.69 -6.19 -24.35
CA LEU A 123 -16.33 -4.76 -24.43
C LEU A 123 -16.36 -4.07 -23.05
N ALA A 124 -17.29 -4.46 -22.19
CA ALA A 124 -17.40 -3.94 -20.83
C ALA A 124 -16.18 -4.31 -19.96
N ALA A 125 -15.63 -5.51 -20.16
CA ALA A 125 -14.42 -5.98 -19.49
C ALA A 125 -13.21 -5.09 -19.79
N LEU A 126 -13.02 -4.75 -21.06
CA LEU A 126 -11.95 -3.87 -21.50
C LEU A 126 -12.10 -2.47 -20.92
N MET A 127 -13.32 -1.93 -20.90
CA MET A 127 -13.58 -0.60 -20.35
C MET A 127 -13.31 -0.53 -18.85
N ILE A 128 -13.78 -1.50 -18.06
CA ILE A 128 -13.50 -1.53 -16.61
C ILE A 128 -11.99 -1.61 -16.37
N GLY A 129 -11.30 -2.51 -17.07
CA GLY A 129 -9.85 -2.64 -16.93
C GLY A 129 -9.10 -1.36 -17.27
N LEU A 130 -9.46 -0.70 -18.37
CA LEU A 130 -8.86 0.58 -18.75
C LEU A 130 -9.12 1.68 -17.71
N VAL A 131 -10.34 1.79 -17.19
CA VAL A 131 -10.68 2.81 -16.18
C VAL A 131 -9.85 2.58 -14.91
N MET A 132 -9.80 1.35 -14.40
CA MET A 132 -8.99 1.00 -13.24
C MET A 132 -7.50 1.29 -13.49
N GLY A 133 -6.99 0.92 -14.67
CA GLY A 133 -5.62 1.20 -15.09
C GLY A 133 -5.28 2.69 -15.12
N ILE A 134 -6.16 3.52 -15.68
CA ILE A 134 -5.99 4.98 -15.76
C ILE A 134 -6.01 5.60 -14.36
N VAL A 135 -6.96 5.21 -13.51
CA VAL A 135 -7.04 5.71 -12.13
C VAL A 135 -5.79 5.35 -11.35
N ASN A 136 -5.33 4.10 -11.45
CA ASN A 136 -4.12 3.65 -10.78
C ASN A 136 -2.89 4.42 -11.29
N LEU A 137 -2.77 4.60 -12.61
CA LEU A 137 -1.67 5.37 -13.20
C LEU A 137 -1.69 6.83 -12.71
N LEU A 138 -2.84 7.49 -12.76
CA LEU A 138 -3.00 8.89 -12.35
C LEU A 138 -2.58 9.07 -10.89
N ILE A 139 -3.07 8.22 -10.00
CA ILE A 139 -2.77 8.30 -8.57
C ILE A 139 -1.29 8.02 -8.32
N ASN A 140 -0.70 7.01 -8.96
CA ASN A 140 0.73 6.76 -8.84
C ASN A 140 1.56 7.94 -9.34
N VAL A 141 1.23 8.55 -10.49
CA VAL A 141 1.95 9.74 -10.98
C VAL A 141 1.83 10.91 -10.00
N LEU A 142 0.65 11.14 -9.43
CA LEU A 142 0.44 12.21 -8.44
C LEU A 142 1.23 11.96 -7.14
N LEU A 143 1.28 10.71 -6.67
CA LEU A 143 2.00 10.33 -5.45
C LEU A 143 3.53 10.31 -5.65
N ASN A 144 4.01 9.98 -6.85
CA ASN A 144 5.44 9.88 -7.16
C ASN A 144 6.11 11.26 -7.42
N SER A 145 5.40 12.37 -7.18
CA SER A 145 5.93 13.73 -7.37
C SER A 145 6.90 14.19 -6.28
N LYS A 146 7.13 13.39 -5.23
CA LYS A 146 8.08 13.71 -4.15
C LYS A 146 9.33 12.86 -4.27
N GLU A 147 10.49 13.46 -4.02
CA GLU A 147 11.75 12.72 -3.95
C GLU A 147 11.65 11.61 -2.89
N PRO A 148 12.12 10.39 -3.22
CA PRO A 148 12.08 9.28 -2.28
C PRO A 148 12.93 9.60 -1.06
N LEU A 149 12.35 9.47 0.13
CA LEU A 149 13.10 9.59 1.39
C LEU A 149 14.14 8.47 1.47
N SER A 150 15.32 8.79 2.01
CA SER A 150 16.33 7.77 2.28
C SER A 150 15.85 6.81 3.39
N ARG A 151 16.40 5.59 3.45
CA ARG A 151 16.05 4.62 4.51
C ARG A 151 16.34 5.18 5.91
N GLU A 152 17.43 5.92 6.05
CA GLU A 152 17.81 6.59 7.30
C GLU A 152 16.78 7.65 7.70
N GLU A 153 16.33 8.47 6.74
CA GLU A 153 15.29 9.48 6.96
C GLU A 153 13.94 8.84 7.34
N VAL A 154 13.57 7.73 6.72
CA VAL A 154 12.35 6.99 7.06
C VAL A 154 12.45 6.42 8.48
N GLN A 155 13.57 5.79 8.83
CA GLN A 155 13.79 5.29 10.18
C GLN A 155 13.77 6.40 11.23
N GLN A 156 14.45 7.52 10.95
CA GLN A 156 14.47 8.67 11.84
C GLN A 156 13.05 9.24 12.03
N LYS A 157 12.27 9.37 10.95
CA LYS A 157 10.88 9.85 11.03
C LYS A 157 9.95 8.87 11.74
N MET A 158 10.13 7.56 11.54
CA MET A 158 9.37 6.55 12.28
C MET A 158 9.70 6.59 13.77
N GLU A 159 10.98 6.76 14.13
CA GLU A 159 11.40 6.86 15.52
C GLU A 159 10.88 8.15 16.17
N GLN A 160 10.96 9.28 15.47
CA GLN A 160 10.34 10.53 15.92
C GLN A 160 8.83 10.40 16.10
N THR A 161 8.14 9.72 15.18
CA THR A 161 6.70 9.46 15.28
C THR A 161 6.40 8.56 16.49
N ARG A 162 7.24 7.54 16.73
CA ARG A 162 7.12 6.66 17.88
C ARG A 162 7.31 7.42 19.20
N GLN A 163 8.31 8.30 19.27
CA GLN A 163 8.57 9.15 20.43
C GLN A 163 7.40 10.09 20.70
N MET A 164 6.90 10.81 19.69
CA MET A 164 5.71 11.65 19.84
C MET A 164 4.48 10.87 20.27
N THR A 165 4.28 9.66 19.71
CA THR A 165 3.16 8.79 20.12
C THR A 165 3.33 8.35 21.56
N GLN A 166 4.53 7.99 21.99
CA GLN A 166 4.79 7.63 23.38
C GLN A 166 4.57 8.80 24.33
N GLU A 167 4.99 10.01 23.99
CA GLU A 167 4.77 11.20 24.81
C GLU A 167 3.28 11.57 24.92
N VAL A 168 2.55 11.54 23.81
CA VAL A 168 1.12 11.91 23.79
C VAL A 168 0.24 10.88 24.48
N PHE A 169 0.58 9.59 24.35
CA PHE A 169 -0.22 8.50 24.90
C PHE A 169 0.33 7.92 26.21
N ALA A 170 1.44 8.45 26.77
CA ALA A 170 2.03 7.94 28.02
C ALA A 170 1.03 7.95 29.18
N ASP A 171 0.34 9.08 29.38
CA ASP A 171 -0.65 9.24 30.45
C ASP A 171 -1.90 8.37 30.22
N GLU A 172 -2.28 8.14 28.97
CA GLU A 172 -3.45 7.31 28.66
C GLU A 172 -3.13 5.81 28.82
N ILE A 173 -1.91 5.40 28.47
CA ILE A 173 -1.40 4.04 28.67
C ILE A 173 -1.24 3.74 30.16
N SER A 174 -0.75 4.68 30.97
CA SER A 174 -0.60 4.50 32.43
C SER A 174 -1.97 4.30 33.10
N HIS A 175 -2.96 5.11 32.76
CA HIS A 175 -4.34 4.95 33.27
C HIS A 175 -4.99 3.62 32.87
N VAL A 176 -4.78 3.16 31.63
CA VAL A 176 -5.28 1.84 31.21
C VAL A 176 -4.59 0.74 32.00
N HIS A 177 -3.27 0.83 32.21
CA HIS A 177 -2.51 -0.19 32.93
C HIS A 177 -2.93 -0.27 34.41
N GLU A 178 -3.13 0.87 35.07
CA GLU A 178 -3.66 0.96 36.43
C GLU A 178 -5.07 0.37 36.53
N SER A 179 -5.96 0.68 35.57
CA SER A 179 -7.32 0.15 35.56
C SER A 179 -7.38 -1.36 35.33
N GLN A 180 -6.48 -1.91 34.51
CA GLN A 180 -6.39 -3.35 34.26
C GLN A 180 -5.80 -4.07 35.46
N GLN A 181 -4.79 -3.48 36.11
CA GLN A 181 -4.20 -4.03 37.32
C GLN A 181 -5.20 -4.03 38.48
N ALA A 182 -5.97 -2.95 38.67
CA ALA A 182 -7.03 -2.90 39.66
C ALA A 182 -8.12 -3.97 39.43
N LYS A 183 -8.48 -4.26 38.16
CA LYS A 183 -9.40 -5.35 37.82
C LYS A 183 -8.82 -6.73 38.09
N LEU A 184 -7.54 -6.93 37.78
CA LEU A 184 -6.82 -8.18 38.08
C LEU A 184 -6.75 -8.42 39.59
N ASP A 185 -6.46 -7.39 40.37
CA ASP A 185 -6.44 -7.46 41.84
C ASP A 185 -7.83 -7.74 42.42
N GLU A 186 -8.88 -7.13 41.86
CA GLU A 186 -10.27 -7.44 42.24
C GLU A 186 -10.65 -8.90 41.95
N ILE A 187 -10.25 -9.41 40.78
CA ILE A 187 -10.46 -10.81 40.38
C ILE A 187 -9.68 -11.75 41.32
N ASN A 188 -8.40 -11.48 41.56
CA ASN A 188 -7.54 -12.28 42.43
C ASN A 188 -8.06 -12.34 43.86
N ARG A 189 -8.53 -11.20 44.40
CA ARG A 189 -9.19 -11.11 45.70
C ARG A 189 -10.48 -11.94 45.75
N LYS A 190 -11.30 -11.89 44.69
CA LYS A 190 -12.56 -12.65 44.61
C LYS A 190 -12.33 -14.16 44.52
N HIS A 191 -11.24 -14.59 43.88
CA HIS A 191 -10.87 -16.00 43.75
C HIS A 191 -9.97 -16.53 44.87
N GLY A 192 -9.63 -15.69 45.87
CA GLY A 192 -8.86 -16.12 47.05
C GLY A 192 -7.40 -16.47 46.75
N ILE A 193 -6.84 -15.96 45.64
CA ILE A 193 -5.47 -16.25 45.20
C ILE A 193 -4.44 -15.47 46.05
N ASP A 194 -4.86 -14.42 46.75
CA ASP A 194 -4.00 -13.53 47.57
C ASP A 194 -3.36 -14.18 48.82
N LYS A 195 -3.55 -15.49 49.08
CA LYS A 195 -3.02 -16.17 50.27
C LYS A 195 -1.78 -17.05 50.02
N LEU A 196 -1.15 -16.97 48.85
CA LEU A 196 0.11 -17.67 48.56
C LEU A 196 1.32 -16.73 48.70
N HIS A 197 1.53 -16.20 49.91
CA HIS A 197 2.83 -15.69 50.35
C HIS A 197 3.03 -16.02 51.82
#